data_AF-A0A1K1NZG8-F1
#
_entry.id   AF-A0A1K1NZG8-F1
#
_cell.length_a   1.000
_cell.length_b   1.000
_cell.length_c   1.000
_cell.angle_alpha   90.00
_cell.angle_beta   90.00
_cell.angle_gamma   90.00
#
_symmetry.space_group_name_H-M   'P 1'
#
loop_
_entity.id
_entity.type
_entity.pdbx_description
1 polymer ?
#
loop_
_entity_poly.entity_id
_entity_poly.type
_entity_poly.pdbx_seq_one_letter_code
_entity_poly.pdbx_strand_id
1 'polypeptide(L)' 'MSQVKEITAGYTYTKNLGNYESLKIDGSVTITVQPGETAEEVTAKAYSVAKQQVVNGLKTWGAGVGR' A
#
# COMPACT_ATOMS: atom_id res chain seq x y z
N MET A 1 -4.94 -26.53 -10.77
CA MET A 1 -4.33 -25.59 -9.80
C MET A 1 -4.72 -24.19 -10.22
N SER A 2 -5.37 -23.40 -9.36
CA SER A 2 -5.77 -22.03 -9.68
C SER A 2 -4.52 -21.17 -9.83
N GLN A 3 -4.11 -20.92 -11.08
CA GLN A 3 -3.01 -20.02 -11.38
C GLN A 3 -3.47 -18.60 -11.03
N VAL A 4 -2.96 -18.06 -9.94
CA VAL A 4 -3.18 -16.67 -9.56
C VAL A 4 -2.61 -15.80 -10.67
N LYS A 5 -3.47 -15.02 -11.34
CA LYS A 5 -3.05 -14.13 -12.43
C LYS A 5 -2.61 -12.77 -11.92
N GLU A 6 -3.29 -12.27 -10.91
CA GLU A 6 -3.09 -10.92 -10.38
C GLU A 6 -3.27 -10.94 -8.86
N ILE A 7 -2.46 -10.14 -8.18
CA ILE A 7 -2.50 -9.95 -6.74
C ILE A 7 -2.63 -8.46 -6.48
N THR A 8 -3.66 -8.09 -5.71
CA THR A 8 -3.86 -6.73 -5.23
C THR A 8 -3.54 -6.70 -3.74
N ALA A 9 -2.56 -5.89 -3.35
CA ALA A 9 -2.25 -5.60 -1.96
C ALA A 9 -2.67 -4.18 -1.62
N GLY A 10 -3.56 -4.03 -0.64
CA GLY A 10 -3.95 -2.76 -0.07
C GLY A 10 -3.34 -2.58 1.31
N TYR A 11 -2.80 -1.40 1.59
CA TYR A 11 -2.36 -0.98 2.91
C TYR A 11 -2.99 0.36 3.24
N THR A 12 -3.71 0.42 4.34
CA THR A 12 -4.36 1.65 4.80
C THR A 12 -3.83 2.02 6.18
N TYR A 13 -3.38 3.26 6.32
CA TYR A 13 -3.00 3.82 7.61
C TYR A 13 -3.97 4.93 7.98
N THR A 14 -4.56 4.80 9.18
CA THR A 14 -5.47 5.81 9.73
C THR A 14 -4.88 6.31 11.04
N LYS A 15 -4.69 7.63 11.15
CA LYS A 15 -4.24 8.30 12.36
C LYS A 15 -5.24 9.38 12.76
N ASN A 16 -5.73 9.29 13.99
CA ASN A 16 -6.55 10.34 14.59
C ASN A 16 -5.65 11.55 14.91
N LEU A 17 -6.06 12.74 14.47
CA LEU A 17 -5.29 13.98 14.64
C LEU A 17 -5.79 14.83 15.83
N GLY A 18 -6.82 14.37 16.55
CA GLY A 18 -7.58 15.23 17.46
C GLY A 18 -8.52 16.16 16.69
N ASN A 19 -9.34 16.95 17.40
CA ASN A 19 -10.24 17.95 16.80
C ASN A 19 -11.23 17.43 15.73
N TYR A 20 -11.72 16.20 15.85
CA TYR A 20 -12.63 15.56 14.87
C TYR A 20 -12.00 15.34 13.48
N GLU A 21 -10.69 15.52 13.33
CA GLU A 21 -9.96 15.27 12.09
C GLU A 21 -9.25 13.91 12.15
N SER A 22 -9.22 13.21 11.01
CA SER A 22 -8.52 11.95 10.86
C SER A 22 -7.75 11.96 9.55
N LEU A 23 -6.46 11.64 9.64
CA LEU A 23 -5.63 11.40 8.46
C LEU A 23 -5.79 9.95 8.04
N LYS A 24 -6.36 9.74 6.86
CA LYS A 24 -6.40 8.43 6.22
C LYS A 24 -5.52 8.47 4.98
N ILE A 25 -4.53 7.60 4.94
CA ILE A 25 -3.67 7.40 3.78
C ILE A 25 -3.85 5.96 3.33
N ASP A 26 -4.30 5.81 2.10
CA ASP A 26 -4.51 4.53 1.44
C ASP A 26 -3.46 4.36 0.34
N GLY A 27 -2.87 3.18 0.26
CA GLY A 27 -1.96 2.78 -0.80
C GLY A 27 -2.32 1.39 -1.26
N SER A 28 -2.61 1.23 -2.54
CA SER A 28 -2.87 -0.07 -3.15
C SER A 28 -1.97 -0.30 -4.35
N VAL A 29 -1.56 -1.54 -4.53
CA VAL A 29 -0.71 -1.98 -5.63
C VAL A 29 -1.29 -3.26 -6.19
N THR A 30 -1.45 -3.29 -7.51
CA THR A 30 -1.81 -4.49 -8.26
C THR A 30 -0.59 -4.95 -9.01
N ILE A 31 -0.19 -6.21 -8.82
CA ILE A 31 0.92 -6.84 -9.53
C ILE A 31 0.41 -8.10 -10.23
N THR A 32 0.74 -8.23 -11.51
CA THR A 32 0.50 -9.44 -12.29
C THR A 32 1.55 -10.49 -11.96
N VAL A 33 1.12 -11.71 -11.64
CA VAL A 33 2.02 -12.82 -11.33
C VAL A 33 2.62 -13.34 -12.64
N GLN A 34 3.95 -13.26 -12.78
CA GLN A 34 4.62 -13.78 -13.96
C GLN A 34 4.77 -15.30 -13.91
N PRO A 35 4.86 -15.98 -15.08
CA PRO A 35 5.10 -17.41 -15.13
C PRO A 35 6.44 -17.76 -14.48
N GLY A 36 6.40 -18.51 -13.38
CA GLY A 36 7.59 -18.91 -12.61
C GLY A 36 7.78 -18.13 -11.31
N GLU A 37 7.03 -17.05 -11.06
CA GLU A 37 6.96 -16.45 -9.73
C GLU A 37 5.91 -17.15 -8.87
N THR A 38 6.20 -17.29 -7.57
CA THR A 38 5.20 -17.78 -6.63
C THR A 38 4.27 -16.65 -6.18
N ALA A 39 3.02 -17.00 -5.86
CA ALA A 39 2.06 -16.02 -5.35
C ALA A 39 2.55 -15.36 -4.04
N GLU A 40 3.30 -16.08 -3.20
CA GLU A 40 3.89 -15.54 -1.97
C GLU A 40 4.93 -14.45 -2.25
N GLU A 41 5.85 -14.67 -3.20
CA GLU A 41 6.87 -13.68 -3.56
C GLU A 41 6.23 -12.41 -4.13
N VAL A 42 5.23 -12.55 -5.01
CA VAL A 42 4.52 -11.42 -5.61
C VAL A 42 3.69 -10.67 -4.55
N THR A 43 3.08 -11.40 -3.61
CA THR A 43 2.36 -10.78 -2.48
C THR A 43 3.29 -9.97 -1.59
N ALA A 44 4.46 -10.51 -1.23
CA ALA A 44 5.44 -9.81 -0.41
C ALA A 44 5.95 -8.53 -1.10
N LYS A 45 6.22 -8.60 -2.41
CA LYS A 45 6.57 -7.43 -3.23
C LYS A 45 5.44 -6.39 -3.24
N ALA A 46 4.20 -6.81 -3.54
CA ALA A 46 3.05 -5.91 -3.60
C ALA A 46 2.82 -5.19 -2.25
N TYR A 47 2.93 -5.91 -1.14
CA TYR A 47 2.77 -5.35 0.20
C TYR A 47 3.89 -4.36 0.57
N SER A 48 5.14 -4.66 0.19
CA SER A 48 6.27 -3.75 0.39
C SER A 48 6.07 -2.43 -0.35
N VAL A 49 5.63 -2.49 -1.61
CA VAL A 49 5.36 -1.30 -2.43
C VAL A 49 4.16 -0.53 -1.88
N ALA A 50 3.07 -1.20 -1.52
CA ALA A 50 1.89 -0.55 -0.93
C ALA A 50 2.23 0.17 0.38
N LYS A 51 3.05 -0.45 1.23
CA LYS A 51 3.57 0.17 2.46
C LYS A 51 4.43 1.39 2.15
N GLN A 52 5.30 1.34 1.14
CA GLN A 52 6.10 2.50 0.74
C GLN A 52 5.23 3.66 0.25
N GLN A 53 4.15 3.41 -0.49
CA GLN A 53 3.20 4.46 -0.88
C GLN A 53 2.61 5.17 0.34
N VAL A 54 2.19 4.40 1.35
CA VAL A 54 1.64 4.98 2.58
C VAL A 54 2.70 5.74 3.38
N VAL A 55 3.92 5.20 3.50
CA VAL A 55 5.03 5.89 4.18
C VAL A 55 5.39 7.20 3.45
N ASN A 56 5.41 7.19 2.12
CA ASN A 56 5.64 8.40 1.33
C ASN A 56 4.50 9.41 1.51
N GLY A 57 3.25 8.95 1.49
CA GLY A 57 2.10 9.81 1.79
C GLY A 57 2.21 10.46 3.18
N LEU A 58 2.63 9.69 4.19
CA LEU A 58 2.88 10.21 5.54
C LEU A 58 4.02 11.23 5.59
N LYS A 59 5.11 10.99 4.85
CA LYS A 59 6.24 11.93 4.74
C LYS A 59 5.83 13.23 4.05
N THR A 60 5.10 13.14 2.94
CA THR A 60 4.60 14.31 2.21
C THR A 60 3.65 15.14 3.07
N TRP A 61 2.76 14.48 3.81
CA TRP A 61 1.90 15.14 4.79
C TRP A 61 2.72 15.80 5.92
N GLY A 62 3.66 15.08 6.52
CA GLY A 62 4.51 15.59 7.61
C GLY A 62 5.49 16.69 7.18
N ALA A 63 5.88 16.74 5.91
CA ALA A 63 6.70 17.79 5.32
C ALA A 63 5.92 19.09 5.04
N GLY A 64 4.63 19.15 5.39
CA GLY A 64 3.81 20.36 5.26
C GLY A 64 3.28 20.62 3.85
N VAL A 65 3.39 19.65 2.93
CA VAL A 65 2.87 19.78 1.55
C VAL A 65 1.34 19.61 1.51
N GLY A 66 0.75 19.10 2.59
CA GLY A 66 -0.70 18.92 2.75
C GLY A 66 -1.37 19.97 3.65
N ARG A 67 -0.73 21.11 3.93
CA ARG A 67 -1.30 22.23 4.68
C ARG A 67 -1.58 23.42 3.76
#